data_AF-A0A916D6G4-F1
#
_entry.id   AF-A0A916D6G4-F1
#
_cell.length_a   1.000
_cell.length_b   1.000
_cell.length_c   1.000
_cell.angle_alpha   90.00
_cell.angle_beta   90.00
_cell.angle_gamma   90.00
#
_symmetry.space_group_name_H-M   'P 1'
#
loop_
_entity.id
_entity.type
_entity.pdbx_description
1 polymer ?
#
loop_
_entity_poly.entity_id
_entity_poly.type
_entity_poly.pdbx_seq_one_letter_code
_entity_poly.pdbx_strand_id
1 'polypeptide(L)'
;MARNPTERYGIAEWFGEDITNMTPSERQRFGKIAVAQDQNGDITNAPLCPFLSNLVPDAQCNKASGVCSIRRYSANPDGSANPVIDDKIVTVCPSRFLQNLADRKSLFSWISEIMLDVGSPTIVKETPFLRTVSDHPSSTTEDDGEGKKAGRIDWIIVNPKSMDAIDLEWCAIETQALYFSGDKMRHEFDAYASAPSPLLFPIGRRRPDYRSSGPKRLSPQLDVKVPVLRNWGKKVAVVIDRFFFENMNSLSDAYPRARNDQERRDNADVIWFVVDYGHDMKLMPSKVIFTTLESSRSALNATEPLSKSDFTKNLKEVIGDASRSNKVFKASK
;
A
#
# COMPACT_ATOMS: atom_id res chain seq x y z
N MET A 1 -10.99 25.85 29.82
CA MET A 1 -10.81 24.39 29.69
C MET A 1 -9.75 24.14 28.63
N ALA A 2 -8.66 23.44 28.95
CA ALA A 2 -7.67 23.05 27.95
C ALA A 2 -8.36 22.13 26.92
N ARG A 3 -8.29 22.49 25.65
CA ARG A 3 -8.91 21.72 24.56
C ARG A 3 -8.21 20.35 24.52
N ASN A 4 -8.96 19.25 24.60
CA ASN A 4 -8.39 17.92 24.47
C ASN A 4 -7.52 17.84 23.20
N PRO A 5 -6.35 17.18 23.25
CA PRO A 5 -5.51 17.04 22.06
C PRO A 5 -6.33 16.40 20.94
N THR A 6 -6.25 16.99 19.75
CA THR A 6 -6.81 16.35 18.54
C THR A 6 -6.17 14.99 18.34
N GLU A 7 -6.99 13.99 17.98
CA GLU A 7 -6.57 12.63 17.67
C GLU A 7 -5.43 12.62 16.64
N ARG A 8 -4.51 11.64 16.76
CA ARG A 8 -3.33 11.54 15.89
C ARG A 8 -3.08 10.12 15.43
N TYR A 9 -2.57 9.98 14.22
CA TYR A 9 -2.09 8.71 13.71
C TYR A 9 -0.74 8.33 14.34
N GLY A 10 -0.71 7.14 14.93
CA GLY A 10 0.48 6.49 15.47
C GLY A 10 0.65 5.08 14.92
N ILE A 11 1.70 4.40 15.35
CA ILE A 11 1.98 3.00 15.02
C ILE A 11 0.80 2.15 15.53
N ALA A 12 0.23 1.30 14.69
CA ALA A 12 -0.75 0.30 15.10
C ALA A 12 -0.09 -1.06 15.27
N GLU A 13 0.74 -1.44 14.30
CA GLU A 13 1.49 -2.69 14.30
C GLU A 13 2.98 -2.43 14.04
N TRP A 14 3.85 -2.98 14.88
CA TRP A 14 5.30 -2.77 14.84
C TRP A 14 6.02 -4.11 14.74
N PHE A 15 6.77 -4.31 13.66
CA PHE A 15 7.41 -5.58 13.32
C PHE A 15 6.43 -6.77 13.33
N GLY A 16 5.18 -6.51 12.98
CA GLY A 16 4.11 -7.50 12.90
C GLY A 16 3.32 -7.74 14.19
N GLU A 17 3.64 -7.05 15.28
CA GLU A 17 2.95 -7.15 16.55
C GLU A 17 2.03 -5.94 16.79
N ASP A 18 0.80 -6.14 17.30
CA ASP A 18 -0.07 -5.03 17.72
C ASP A 18 0.56 -4.32 18.92
N ILE A 19 0.84 -3.02 18.78
CA ILE A 19 1.50 -2.24 19.82
C ILE A 19 0.70 -2.15 21.12
N THR A 20 -0.61 -2.36 21.11
CA THR A 20 -1.43 -2.43 22.33
C THR A 20 -1.16 -3.67 23.16
N ASN A 21 -0.82 -4.79 22.52
CA ASN A 21 -0.55 -6.06 23.19
C ASN A 21 0.90 -6.18 23.67
N MET A 22 1.79 -5.31 23.21
CA MET A 22 3.18 -5.27 23.65
C MET A 22 3.33 -4.80 25.10
N THR A 23 4.27 -5.42 25.82
CA THR A 23 4.78 -4.91 27.08
C THR A 23 5.60 -3.62 26.87
N PRO A 24 5.78 -2.80 27.93
CA PRO A 24 6.67 -1.63 27.88
C PRO A 24 8.09 -1.95 27.39
N SER A 25 8.65 -3.11 27.78
CA SER A 25 9.98 -3.55 27.40
C SER A 25 10.07 -3.95 25.92
N GLU A 26 9.03 -4.58 25.37
CA GLU A 26 8.95 -4.90 23.93
C GLU A 26 8.87 -3.64 23.07
N ARG A 27 8.06 -2.65 23.48
CA ARG A 27 8.00 -1.34 22.81
C ARG A 27 9.38 -0.66 22.85
N GLN A 28 10.09 -0.72 23.99
CA GLN A 28 11.44 -0.16 24.07
C GLN A 28 12.42 -0.86 23.13
N ARG A 29 12.38 -2.20 23.10
CA ARG A 29 13.23 -3.00 22.21
C ARG A 29 13.00 -2.62 20.74
N PHE A 30 11.75 -2.56 20.29
CA PHE A 30 11.42 -2.14 18.93
C PHE A 30 11.77 -0.68 18.65
N GLY A 31 11.62 0.21 19.64
CA GLY A 31 12.10 1.59 19.55
C GLY A 31 13.60 1.67 19.27
N LYS A 32 14.41 0.93 20.02
CA LYS A 32 15.87 0.89 19.81
C LYS A 32 16.24 0.38 18.41
N ILE A 33 15.58 -0.68 17.94
CA ILE A 33 15.79 -1.21 16.58
C ILE A 33 15.42 -0.17 15.53
N ALA A 34 14.24 0.46 15.66
CA ALA A 34 13.77 1.45 14.69
C ALA A 34 14.64 2.71 14.65
N VAL A 35 15.11 3.19 15.82
CA VAL A 35 16.07 4.31 15.91
C VAL A 35 17.36 3.99 15.17
N ALA A 36 17.93 2.81 15.42
CA ALA A 36 19.15 2.38 14.74
C ALA A 36 18.94 2.36 13.22
N GLN A 37 17.90 1.67 12.74
CA GLN A 37 17.56 1.55 11.32
C GLN A 37 17.30 2.89 10.64
N ASP A 38 16.63 3.84 11.31
CA ASP A 38 16.35 5.16 10.76
C ASP A 38 17.61 6.06 10.71
N GLN A 39 18.61 5.82 11.58
CA GLN A 39 19.88 6.58 11.57
C GLN A 39 20.85 6.11 10.49
N ASN A 40 21.04 4.80 10.35
CA ASN A 40 22.13 4.24 9.54
C ASN A 40 21.63 3.49 8.29
N GLY A 41 20.32 3.26 8.16
CA GLY A 41 19.72 2.46 7.08
C GLY A 41 20.00 0.95 7.16
N ASP A 42 20.68 0.49 8.22
CA ASP A 42 21.08 -0.90 8.39
C ASP A 42 19.93 -1.72 8.99
N ILE A 43 19.36 -2.60 8.16
CA ILE A 43 18.25 -3.49 8.51
C ILE A 43 18.71 -4.92 8.83
N THR A 44 20.02 -5.21 8.92
CA THR A 44 20.54 -6.58 9.16
C THR A 44 20.08 -7.21 10.47
N ASN A 45 19.84 -6.39 11.50
CA ASN A 45 19.32 -6.82 12.80
C ASN A 45 17.78 -6.74 12.89
N ALA A 46 17.08 -6.62 11.76
CA ALA A 46 15.64 -6.61 11.75
C ALA A 46 15.08 -7.96 12.25
N PRO A 47 14.03 -7.96 13.10
CA PRO A 47 13.29 -9.17 13.43
C PRO A 47 12.76 -9.89 12.19
N LEU A 48 12.45 -11.17 12.35
CA LEU A 48 11.68 -11.92 11.35
C LEU A 48 10.37 -11.18 11.04
N CYS A 49 10.00 -11.11 9.77
CA CYS A 49 8.74 -10.52 9.35
C CYS A 49 7.67 -11.63 9.31
N PRO A 50 6.69 -11.63 10.24
CA PRO A 50 5.72 -12.74 10.31
C PRO A 50 4.85 -12.86 9.05
N PHE A 51 4.81 -11.83 8.21
CA PHE A 51 4.06 -11.84 6.95
C PHE A 51 4.89 -12.31 5.77
N LEU A 52 6.11 -11.78 5.62
CA LEU A 52 7.00 -12.22 4.53
C LEU A 52 7.45 -13.66 4.74
N SER A 53 7.55 -14.12 6.00
CA SER A 53 7.85 -15.50 6.36
C SER A 53 6.79 -16.52 5.90
N ASN A 54 5.58 -16.09 5.56
CA ASN A 54 4.59 -16.99 4.92
C ASN A 54 4.98 -17.38 3.49
N LEU A 55 5.84 -16.60 2.84
CA LEU A 55 6.36 -16.89 1.50
C LEU A 55 7.80 -17.38 1.51
N VAL A 56 8.65 -16.72 2.29
CA VAL A 56 10.09 -17.00 2.36
C VAL A 56 10.43 -17.32 3.80
N PRO A 57 10.64 -18.60 4.15
CA PRO A 57 11.01 -19.00 5.52
C PRO A 57 12.15 -18.14 6.06
N ASP A 58 12.04 -17.75 7.33
CA ASP A 58 13.04 -16.95 8.05
C ASP A 58 13.34 -15.56 7.44
N ALA A 59 12.47 -15.04 6.56
CA ALA A 59 12.64 -13.70 6.01
C ALA A 59 12.61 -12.61 7.09
N GLN A 60 13.67 -11.81 7.14
CA GLN A 60 13.75 -10.62 7.99
C GLN A 60 12.88 -9.49 7.46
N CYS A 61 12.46 -8.59 8.36
CA CYS A 61 11.73 -7.38 7.97
C CYS A 61 12.59 -6.47 7.10
N ASN A 62 12.12 -6.24 5.87
CA ASN A 62 12.78 -5.38 4.87
C ASN A 62 12.31 -3.93 4.89
N LYS A 63 11.37 -3.58 5.77
CA LYS A 63 10.91 -2.20 5.96
C LYS A 63 11.70 -1.58 7.11
N ALA A 64 12.54 -0.60 6.78
CA ALA A 64 13.21 0.22 7.78
C ALA A 64 12.19 0.76 8.80
N SER A 65 12.55 0.69 10.09
CA SER A 65 11.73 0.99 11.26
C SER A 65 10.55 0.06 11.54
N GLY A 66 10.25 -0.91 10.68
CA GLY A 66 9.30 -2.00 10.95
C GLY A 66 7.83 -1.62 11.13
N VAL A 67 7.41 -0.39 10.82
CA VAL A 67 6.01 0.03 11.00
C VAL A 67 5.14 -0.61 9.92
N CYS A 68 4.26 -1.54 10.30
CA CYS A 68 3.45 -2.32 9.36
C CYS A 68 2.12 -1.61 9.02
N SER A 69 1.51 -1.01 10.04
CA SER A 69 0.25 -0.27 9.92
C SER A 69 0.16 0.88 10.94
N ILE A 70 -0.77 1.81 10.71
CA ILE A 70 -1.06 2.97 11.58
C ILE A 70 -2.55 3.07 11.91
N ARG A 71 -2.90 3.71 13.03
CA ARG A 71 -4.28 4.01 13.44
C ARG A 71 -4.34 5.29 14.26
N ARG A 72 -5.52 5.87 14.47
CA ARG A 72 -5.69 7.03 15.34
C ARG A 72 -5.69 6.66 16.82
N TYR A 73 -5.17 7.57 17.61
CA TYR A 73 -5.15 7.52 19.06
C TYR A 73 -5.73 8.81 19.64
N SER A 74 -6.41 8.68 20.79
CA SER A 74 -6.77 9.78 21.68
C SER A 74 -5.77 9.88 22.83
N ALA A 75 -5.51 11.11 23.29
CA ALA A 75 -4.60 11.34 24.42
C ALA A 75 -5.32 11.18 25.77
N ASN A 76 -4.64 10.54 26.72
CA ASN A 76 -5.03 10.53 28.12
C ASN A 76 -4.32 11.66 28.90
N PRO A 77 -4.84 12.09 30.06
CA PRO A 77 -4.23 13.15 30.87
C PRO A 77 -2.80 12.86 31.34
N ASP A 78 -2.44 11.58 31.47
CA ASP A 78 -1.11 11.11 31.86
C ASP A 78 -0.11 11.00 30.70
N GLY A 79 -0.51 11.39 29.48
CA GLY A 79 0.31 11.32 28.27
C GLY A 79 0.29 9.95 27.57
N SER A 80 -0.39 8.95 28.15
CA SER A 80 -0.66 7.68 27.46
C SER A 80 -1.72 7.85 26.37
N ALA A 81 -1.92 6.81 25.57
CA ALA A 81 -2.86 6.81 24.46
C ALA A 81 -3.84 5.65 24.52
N ASN A 82 -5.04 5.88 24.00
CA ASN A 82 -6.00 4.83 23.68
C ASN A 82 -6.27 4.83 22.18
N PRO A 83 -6.36 3.66 21.52
CA PRO A 83 -6.88 3.58 20.16
C PRO A 83 -8.26 4.23 20.08
N VAL A 84 -8.51 4.99 19.02
CA VAL A 84 -9.86 5.50 18.74
C VAL A 84 -10.75 4.32 18.38
N ILE A 85 -11.89 4.20 19.08
CA ILE A 85 -12.87 3.13 18.86
C ILE A 85 -13.40 3.22 17.43
N ASP A 86 -13.58 2.06 16.77
CA ASP A 86 -14.05 1.91 15.39
C ASP A 86 -13.23 2.66 14.33
N ASP A 87 -12.01 3.11 14.67
CA ASP A 87 -11.11 3.68 13.68
C ASP A 87 -10.48 2.61 12.79
N LYS A 88 -10.19 3.00 11.55
CA LYS A 88 -9.58 2.11 10.57
C LYS A 88 -8.09 1.97 10.80
N ILE A 89 -7.62 0.73 10.76
CA ILE A 89 -6.20 0.42 10.62
C ILE A 89 -5.81 0.64 9.17
N VAL A 90 -4.66 1.28 8.99
CA VAL A 90 -4.16 1.66 7.68
C VAL A 90 -2.82 0.99 7.43
N THR A 91 -2.75 0.22 6.35
CA THR A 91 -1.57 -0.54 5.95
C THR A 91 -0.54 0.39 5.33
N VAL A 92 0.70 0.37 5.86
CA VAL A 92 1.81 1.19 5.33
C VAL A 92 3.02 0.35 4.90
N CYS A 93 2.90 -0.98 4.97
CA CYS A 93 3.89 -1.95 4.53
C CYS A 93 3.26 -2.93 3.54
N PRO A 94 3.75 -3.07 2.30
CA PRO A 94 3.22 -4.03 1.33
C PRO A 94 3.28 -5.48 1.84
N SER A 95 4.35 -5.86 2.54
CA SER A 95 4.49 -7.21 3.11
C SER A 95 3.35 -7.55 4.07
N ARG A 96 2.64 -6.56 4.64
CA ARG A 96 1.53 -6.80 5.57
C ARG A 96 0.36 -7.54 4.92
N PHE A 97 0.16 -7.36 3.62
CA PHE A 97 -0.86 -8.08 2.84
C PHE A 97 -0.58 -9.59 2.73
N LEU A 98 0.64 -10.03 3.07
CA LEU A 98 1.05 -11.44 3.02
C LEU A 98 0.63 -12.23 4.27
N GLN A 99 -0.07 -11.61 5.23
CA GLN A 99 -0.69 -12.36 6.32
C GLN A 99 -1.72 -13.33 5.75
N ASN A 100 -1.76 -14.56 6.25
CA ASN A 100 -2.89 -15.45 6.00
C ASN A 100 -4.17 -14.77 6.50
N LEU A 101 -5.21 -14.87 5.68
CA LEU A 101 -6.52 -14.34 5.97
C LEU A 101 -7.17 -15.10 7.13
N ALA A 102 -8.20 -14.55 7.76
CA ALA A 102 -8.82 -15.13 8.96
C ALA A 102 -9.32 -16.58 8.79
N ASP A 103 -9.63 -17.02 7.57
CA ASP A 103 -9.98 -18.41 7.21
C ASP A 103 -8.76 -19.32 6.98
N ARG A 104 -7.55 -18.85 7.32
CA ARG A 104 -6.23 -19.45 7.11
C ARG A 104 -5.82 -19.62 5.64
N LYS A 105 -6.56 -19.04 4.69
CA LYS A 105 -6.11 -19.02 3.29
C LYS A 105 -5.06 -17.92 3.09
N SER A 106 -4.09 -18.18 2.23
CA SER A 106 -3.20 -17.11 1.77
C SER A 106 -3.98 -16.13 0.88
N LEU A 107 -3.54 -14.87 0.82
CA LEU A 107 -4.05 -13.89 -0.13
C LEU A 107 -4.00 -14.42 -1.58
N PHE A 108 -2.91 -15.11 -1.95
CA PHE A 108 -2.73 -15.66 -3.29
C PHE A 108 -3.70 -16.79 -3.60
N SER A 109 -3.99 -17.67 -2.63
CA SER A 109 -5.00 -18.72 -2.79
C SER A 109 -6.39 -18.11 -3.01
N TRP A 110 -6.77 -17.08 -2.25
CA TRP A 110 -8.04 -16.39 -2.43
C TRP A 110 -8.17 -15.76 -3.83
N ILE A 111 -7.12 -15.04 -4.28
CA ILE A 111 -7.08 -14.45 -5.62
C ILE A 111 -7.15 -15.54 -6.69
N SER A 112 -6.40 -16.64 -6.51
CA SER A 112 -6.32 -17.73 -7.47
C SER A 112 -7.62 -18.50 -7.63
N GLU A 113 -8.37 -18.72 -6.55
CA GLU A 113 -9.70 -19.34 -6.62
C GLU A 113 -10.67 -18.51 -7.46
N ILE A 114 -10.56 -17.19 -7.42
CA ILE A 114 -11.41 -16.29 -8.20
C ILE A 114 -10.88 -16.14 -9.62
N MET A 115 -9.58 -15.98 -9.80
CA MET A 115 -9.00 -15.59 -11.08
C MET A 115 -8.68 -16.77 -12.00
N LEU A 116 -8.35 -17.93 -11.44
CA LEU A 116 -7.85 -19.10 -12.15
C LEU A 116 -8.60 -20.40 -11.78
N ASP A 117 -9.62 -20.31 -10.92
CA ASP A 117 -10.38 -21.45 -10.40
C ASP A 117 -9.51 -22.58 -9.79
N VAL A 118 -8.38 -22.20 -9.17
CA VAL A 118 -7.47 -23.15 -8.47
C VAL A 118 -7.09 -22.66 -7.07
N GLY A 119 -7.12 -23.57 -6.09
CA GLY A 119 -6.83 -23.26 -4.68
C GLY A 119 -5.34 -23.19 -4.31
N SER A 120 -4.46 -23.77 -5.14
CA SER A 120 -3.02 -23.88 -4.86
C SER A 120 -2.20 -23.39 -6.07
N PRO A 121 -2.02 -22.07 -6.21
CA PRO A 121 -1.21 -21.51 -7.29
C PRO A 121 0.30 -21.65 -7.02
N THR A 122 1.09 -21.60 -8.09
CA THR A 122 2.51 -21.26 -8.01
C THR A 122 2.66 -19.73 -7.95
N ILE A 123 3.51 -19.21 -7.05
CA ILE A 123 3.69 -17.77 -6.84
C ILE A 123 5.08 -17.35 -7.34
N VAL A 124 5.12 -16.33 -8.19
CA VAL A 124 6.36 -15.73 -8.70
C VAL A 124 6.42 -14.27 -8.29
N LYS A 125 7.57 -13.82 -7.77
CA LYS A 125 7.78 -12.47 -7.26
C LYS A 125 8.57 -11.61 -8.26
N GLU A 126 8.21 -10.33 -8.39
CA GLU A 126 8.99 -9.28 -9.06
C GLU A 126 9.44 -9.62 -10.49
N THR A 127 8.49 -9.98 -11.34
CA THR A 127 8.80 -10.40 -12.73
C THR A 127 8.82 -9.19 -13.67
N PRO A 128 9.91 -8.99 -14.45
CA PRO A 128 9.96 -7.94 -15.45
C PRO A 128 9.08 -8.27 -16.67
N PHE A 129 8.41 -7.27 -17.24
CA PHE A 129 7.53 -7.46 -18.41
C PHE A 129 7.85 -6.54 -19.60
N LEU A 130 8.82 -5.63 -19.46
CA LEU A 130 9.30 -4.73 -20.51
C LEU A 130 10.82 -4.86 -20.71
N ARG A 131 11.33 -4.23 -21.77
CA ARG A 131 12.77 -4.04 -22.02
C ARG A 131 13.04 -2.57 -22.33
N THR A 132 14.22 -2.07 -21.96
CA THR A 132 14.68 -0.74 -22.38
C THR A 132 15.13 -0.80 -23.84
N VAL A 133 14.71 0.16 -24.64
CA VAL A 133 15.26 0.37 -25.98
C VAL A 133 16.62 1.03 -25.80
N SER A 134 17.70 0.41 -26.26
CA SER A 134 19.03 1.04 -26.30
C SER A 134 19.20 1.77 -27.63
N ASP A 135 19.46 3.09 -27.60
CA ASP A 135 19.68 3.91 -28.80
C ASP A 135 21.03 3.68 -29.49
N HIS A 136 21.88 2.81 -28.93
CA HIS A 136 23.18 2.44 -29.51
C HIS A 136 23.36 0.92 -29.51
N PRO A 137 23.70 0.30 -30.66
CA PRO A 137 24.22 -1.05 -30.68
C PRO A 137 25.65 -1.00 -30.10
N SER A 138 25.79 -1.18 -28.79
CA SER A 138 27.11 -1.37 -28.20
C SER A 138 27.63 -2.72 -28.64
N SER A 139 28.59 -2.69 -29.57
CA SER A 139 29.51 -3.78 -29.83
C SER A 139 30.24 -4.16 -28.54
N THR A 140 30.55 -5.44 -28.39
CA THR A 140 31.34 -6.06 -27.30
C THR A 140 30.58 -6.42 -26.02
N THR A 141 29.77 -7.47 -26.09
CA THR A 141 29.95 -8.72 -25.34
C THR A 141 28.88 -9.70 -25.85
N GLU A 142 29.27 -10.95 -26.05
CA GLU A 142 28.36 -12.05 -26.43
C GLU A 142 27.48 -12.41 -25.23
N ASP A 143 26.50 -11.56 -24.92
CA ASP A 143 25.35 -11.90 -24.10
C ASP A 143 24.13 -11.15 -24.66
N ASP A 144 23.44 -11.86 -25.56
CA ASP A 144 22.13 -11.62 -26.19
C ASP A 144 21.62 -10.19 -26.39
N GLY A 145 21.25 -9.88 -27.64
CA GLY A 145 20.59 -8.63 -28.10
C GLY A 145 19.20 -8.35 -27.53
N GLU A 146 18.92 -8.74 -26.29
CA GLU A 146 17.72 -8.41 -25.54
C GLU A 146 18.02 -7.22 -24.60
N GLY A 147 17.51 -6.03 -24.93
CA GLY A 147 17.68 -4.83 -24.10
C GLY A 147 17.31 -5.05 -22.61
N LYS A 148 17.88 -4.23 -21.72
CA LYS A 148 17.78 -4.38 -20.26
C LYS A 148 16.32 -4.50 -19.79
N LYS A 149 16.01 -5.56 -19.01
CA LYS A 149 14.69 -5.81 -18.43
C LYS A 149 14.19 -4.60 -17.62
N ALA A 150 12.94 -4.20 -17.84
CA ALA A 150 12.29 -3.02 -17.25
C ALA A 150 10.81 -3.33 -16.90
N GLY A 151 10.19 -2.49 -16.04
CA GLY A 151 8.80 -2.64 -15.60
C GLY A 151 8.57 -3.94 -14.82
N ARG A 152 8.32 -3.87 -13.50
CA ARG A 152 8.10 -5.07 -12.68
C ARG A 152 6.64 -5.22 -12.31
N ILE A 153 6.12 -6.44 -12.41
CA ILE A 153 4.87 -6.86 -11.78
C ILE A 153 5.22 -7.38 -10.38
N ASP A 154 4.49 -6.94 -9.35
CA ASP A 154 4.81 -7.30 -7.96
C ASP A 154 4.76 -8.82 -7.77
N TRP A 155 3.66 -9.45 -8.20
CA TRP A 155 3.47 -10.90 -8.10
C TRP A 155 2.74 -11.47 -9.33
N ILE A 156 3.03 -12.72 -9.65
CA ILE A 156 2.29 -13.50 -10.62
C ILE A 156 1.87 -14.80 -9.94
N ILE A 157 0.59 -15.14 -10.03
CA ILE A 157 0.10 -16.48 -9.70
C ILE A 157 -0.09 -17.28 -10.97
N VAL A 158 0.31 -18.55 -10.94
CA VAL A 158 0.26 -19.46 -12.09
C VAL A 158 -0.55 -20.69 -11.70
N ASN A 159 -1.42 -21.15 -12.60
CA ASN A 159 -2.06 -22.44 -12.46
C ASN A 159 -1.01 -23.54 -12.74
N PRO A 160 -0.61 -24.34 -11.74
CA PRO A 160 0.40 -25.38 -11.96
C PRO A 160 -0.05 -26.44 -12.96
N LYS A 161 -1.36 -26.61 -13.16
CA LYS A 161 -1.90 -27.61 -14.11
C LYS A 161 -1.75 -27.19 -15.57
N SER A 162 -1.50 -25.91 -15.85
CA SER A 162 -1.29 -25.40 -17.22
C SER A 162 0.18 -25.30 -17.60
N MET A 163 1.11 -25.82 -16.80
CA MET A 163 2.56 -25.70 -17.06
C MET A 163 2.98 -26.40 -18.36
N ASP A 164 2.34 -27.53 -18.69
CA ASP A 164 2.61 -28.29 -19.92
C ASP A 164 1.62 -27.94 -21.05
N ALA A 165 0.70 -27.00 -20.81
CA ALA A 165 -0.26 -26.55 -21.81
C ALA A 165 0.38 -25.55 -22.79
N ILE A 166 -0.23 -25.40 -23.97
CA ILE A 166 0.22 -24.42 -24.97
C ILE A 166 0.12 -22.98 -24.44
N ASP A 167 -0.94 -22.71 -23.68
CA ASP A 167 -1.20 -21.43 -23.04
C ASP A 167 -1.08 -21.58 -21.53
N LEU A 168 -0.12 -20.85 -20.95
CA LEU A 168 0.05 -20.79 -19.51
C LEU A 168 -1.04 -19.91 -18.88
N GLU A 169 -1.81 -20.45 -17.94
CA GLU A 169 -2.80 -19.71 -17.18
C GLU A 169 -2.14 -19.04 -15.97
N TRP A 170 -2.24 -17.72 -15.91
CA TRP A 170 -1.66 -16.91 -14.85
C TRP A 170 -2.35 -15.56 -14.71
N CYS A 171 -2.19 -14.93 -13.56
CA CYS A 171 -2.73 -13.61 -13.25
C CYS A 171 -1.66 -12.74 -12.58
N ALA A 172 -1.53 -11.49 -13.03
CA ALA A 172 -0.69 -10.48 -12.41
C ALA A 172 -1.38 -9.92 -11.17
N ILE A 173 -0.62 -9.65 -10.11
CA ILE A 173 -1.11 -9.05 -8.87
C ILE A 173 -0.23 -7.86 -8.52
N GLU A 174 -0.88 -6.75 -8.20
CA GLU A 174 -0.27 -5.52 -7.67
C GLU A 174 -0.74 -5.30 -6.24
N THR A 175 0.18 -4.96 -5.34
CA THR A 175 -0.17 -4.64 -3.94
C THR A 175 0.09 -3.18 -3.66
N GLN A 176 -0.90 -2.45 -3.11
CA GLN A 176 -0.74 -1.03 -2.81
C GLN A 176 -1.06 -0.71 -1.36
N ALA A 177 0.00 -0.53 -0.56
CA ALA A 177 -0.08 0.06 0.77
C ALA A 177 -0.10 1.60 0.71
N LEU A 178 -0.49 2.26 1.79
CA LEU A 178 -0.48 3.71 1.90
C LEU A 178 0.88 4.26 2.34
N TYR A 179 1.30 5.35 1.71
CA TYR A 179 2.22 6.31 2.31
C TYR A 179 1.50 7.11 3.40
N PHE A 180 2.27 7.83 4.22
CA PHE A 180 1.75 8.87 5.09
C PHE A 180 2.44 10.20 4.81
N SER A 181 1.75 11.29 5.14
CA SER A 181 2.24 12.66 5.02
C SER A 181 2.24 13.32 6.39
N GLY A 182 3.17 14.25 6.61
CA GLY A 182 3.35 14.98 7.87
C GLY A 182 4.66 14.63 8.56
N ASP A 183 4.67 14.69 9.89
CA ASP A 183 5.88 14.47 10.68
C ASP A 183 6.37 13.02 10.54
N LYS A 184 7.70 12.88 10.43
CA LYS A 184 8.38 11.57 10.47
C LYS A 184 8.03 10.84 11.77
N MET A 185 8.09 9.51 11.75
CA MET A 185 7.85 8.68 12.95
C MET A 185 9.05 8.62 13.91
N ARG A 186 10.13 9.33 13.57
CA ARG A 186 11.36 9.31 14.34
C ARG A 186 11.15 9.71 15.80
N HIS A 187 10.32 10.72 16.04
CA HIS A 187 10.00 11.17 17.40
C HIS A 187 9.39 10.06 18.26
N GLU A 188 8.53 9.23 17.70
CA GLU A 188 7.94 8.08 18.38
C GLU A 188 9.00 7.00 18.66
N PHE A 189 9.90 6.74 17.71
CA PHE A 189 10.97 5.76 17.91
C PHE A 189 11.89 6.17 19.06
N ASP A 190 12.32 7.44 19.08
CA ASP A 190 13.19 7.97 20.14
C ASP A 190 12.49 7.90 21.51
N ALA A 191 11.20 8.25 21.57
CA ALA A 191 10.42 8.19 22.79
C ALA A 191 10.34 6.76 23.35
N TYR A 192 9.99 5.78 22.52
CA TYR A 192 9.95 4.38 22.97
C TYR A 192 11.33 3.83 23.29
N ALA A 193 12.38 4.20 22.55
CA ALA A 193 13.74 3.72 22.80
C ALA A 193 14.30 4.15 24.16
N SER A 194 13.90 5.34 24.63
CA SER A 194 14.46 5.98 25.83
C SER A 194 14.22 5.16 27.11
N ALA A 195 13.01 4.66 27.32
CA ALA A 195 12.64 3.88 28.50
C ALA A 195 11.43 2.97 28.21
N PRO A 196 11.29 1.83 28.92
CA PRO A 196 10.06 1.05 28.90
C PRO A 196 8.87 1.96 29.25
N SER A 197 7.90 2.04 28.33
CA SER A 197 6.80 2.99 28.43
C SER A 197 5.44 2.32 28.19
N PRO A 198 4.34 2.87 28.75
CA PRO A 198 3.01 2.51 28.28
C PRO A 198 2.84 2.89 26.80
N LEU A 199 1.67 2.62 26.23
CA LEU A 199 1.33 3.15 24.92
C LEU A 199 1.32 4.68 24.98
N LEU A 200 2.22 5.33 24.23
CA LEU A 200 2.40 6.77 24.23
C LEU A 200 1.51 7.44 23.18
N PHE A 201 1.00 8.63 23.51
CA PHE A 201 0.26 9.43 22.54
C PHE A 201 1.20 9.90 21.41
N PRO A 202 0.81 9.80 20.12
CA PRO A 202 1.70 10.17 19.02
C PRO A 202 2.20 11.61 19.11
N ILE A 203 3.52 11.78 19.03
CA ILE A 203 4.19 13.08 19.18
C ILE A 203 3.98 13.91 17.91
N GLY A 204 4.24 13.30 16.75
CA GLY A 204 4.11 13.96 15.46
C GLY A 204 2.67 13.96 14.94
N ARG A 205 2.36 14.94 14.10
CA ARG A 205 1.11 15.02 13.34
C ARG A 205 1.33 14.46 11.95
N ARG A 206 0.67 13.34 11.67
CA ARG A 206 0.67 12.67 10.38
C ARG A 206 -0.69 12.14 10.03
N ARG A 207 -0.86 11.80 8.75
CA ARG A 207 -2.07 11.15 8.22
C ARG A 207 -1.72 10.22 7.08
N PRO A 208 -2.51 9.16 6.84
CA PRO A 208 -2.48 8.42 5.59
C PRO A 208 -2.54 9.36 4.38
N ASP A 209 -1.73 9.08 3.36
CA ASP A 209 -1.64 9.88 2.14
C ASP A 209 -2.13 9.06 0.94
N TYR A 210 -3.46 9.04 0.80
CA TYR A 210 -4.11 8.42 -0.35
C TYR A 210 -3.61 9.02 -1.68
N ARG A 211 -3.49 10.34 -1.78
CA ARG A 211 -3.14 11.03 -3.04
C ARG A 211 -1.76 10.60 -3.54
N SER A 212 -0.79 10.45 -2.65
CA SER A 212 0.54 9.98 -3.02
C SER A 212 0.61 8.48 -3.29
N SER A 213 -0.36 7.69 -2.83
CA SER A 213 -0.38 6.23 -2.97
C SER A 213 -1.22 5.77 -4.19
N GLY A 214 -2.41 6.33 -4.38
CA GLY A 214 -3.30 6.02 -5.50
C GLY A 214 -2.98 6.83 -6.76
N PRO A 215 -3.47 8.08 -6.87
CA PRO A 215 -3.30 8.90 -8.07
C PRO A 215 -1.86 9.03 -8.58
N LYS A 216 -0.88 9.22 -7.69
CA LYS A 216 0.53 9.48 -8.10
C LYS A 216 1.37 8.23 -8.34
N ARG A 217 0.90 7.03 -7.96
CA ARG A 217 1.71 5.81 -7.96
C ARG A 217 0.96 4.64 -8.57
N LEU A 218 -0.16 4.23 -7.98
CA LEU A 218 -0.94 3.11 -8.52
C LEU A 218 -1.53 3.43 -9.90
N SER A 219 -2.13 4.62 -10.11
CA SER A 219 -2.73 4.95 -11.41
C SER A 219 -1.73 4.90 -12.57
N PRO A 220 -0.54 5.54 -12.50
CA PRO A 220 0.46 5.42 -13.56
C PRO A 220 0.93 3.97 -13.78
N GLN A 221 1.01 3.16 -12.74
CA GLN A 221 1.38 1.75 -12.88
C GLN A 221 0.33 0.95 -13.64
N LEU A 222 -0.96 1.12 -13.31
CA LEU A 222 -2.05 0.48 -14.05
C LEU A 222 -2.08 0.93 -15.51
N ASP A 223 -1.82 2.21 -15.78
CA ASP A 223 -1.80 2.77 -17.13
C ASP A 223 -0.77 2.12 -18.04
N VAL A 224 0.37 1.71 -17.47
CA VAL A 224 1.44 1.04 -18.22
C VAL A 224 1.20 -0.47 -18.28
N LYS A 225 0.82 -1.10 -17.16
CA LYS A 225 0.73 -2.57 -17.04
C LYS A 225 -0.51 -3.13 -17.73
N VAL A 226 -1.68 -2.55 -17.48
CA VAL A 226 -2.97 -3.13 -17.90
C VAL A 226 -3.08 -3.26 -19.42
N PRO A 227 -2.74 -2.25 -20.25
CA PRO A 227 -2.86 -2.40 -21.71
C PRO A 227 -1.97 -3.52 -22.27
N VAL A 228 -0.74 -3.66 -21.76
CA VAL A 228 0.19 -4.72 -22.20
C VAL A 228 -0.36 -6.09 -21.83
N LEU A 229 -0.80 -6.25 -20.58
CA LEU A 229 -1.33 -7.52 -20.07
C LEU A 229 -2.65 -7.90 -20.74
N ARG A 230 -3.54 -6.92 -20.97
CA ARG A 230 -4.79 -7.10 -21.72
C ARG A 230 -4.52 -7.62 -23.13
N ASN A 231 -3.50 -7.10 -23.82
CA ASN A 231 -3.12 -7.57 -25.15
C ASN A 231 -2.62 -9.02 -25.16
N TRP A 232 -2.15 -9.54 -24.02
CA TRP A 232 -1.81 -10.96 -23.84
C TRP A 232 -2.99 -11.81 -23.35
N GLY A 233 -4.19 -11.22 -23.27
CA GLY A 233 -5.38 -11.88 -22.71
C GLY A 233 -5.32 -12.04 -21.18
N LYS A 234 -4.46 -11.30 -20.49
CA LYS A 234 -4.23 -11.41 -19.03
C LYS A 234 -4.85 -10.23 -18.29
N LYS A 235 -5.26 -10.48 -17.05
CA LYS A 235 -5.93 -9.52 -16.16
C LYS A 235 -5.03 -9.18 -14.97
N VAL A 236 -5.25 -8.01 -14.37
CA VAL A 236 -4.50 -7.53 -13.20
C VAL A 236 -5.39 -7.56 -11.96
N ALA A 237 -5.00 -8.32 -10.95
CA ALA A 237 -5.57 -8.20 -9.61
C ALA A 237 -4.84 -7.09 -8.83
N VAL A 238 -5.58 -6.27 -8.09
CA VAL A 238 -5.03 -5.20 -7.26
C VAL A 238 -5.50 -5.39 -5.83
N VAL A 239 -4.55 -5.43 -4.88
CA VAL A 239 -4.83 -5.63 -3.46
C VAL A 239 -4.62 -4.34 -2.69
N ILE A 240 -5.66 -3.90 -1.99
CA ILE A 240 -5.67 -2.69 -1.17
C ILE A 240 -6.42 -2.93 0.14
N ASP A 241 -6.15 -2.11 1.15
CA ASP A 241 -6.95 -2.13 2.37
C ASP A 241 -8.23 -1.28 2.27
N ARG A 242 -9.09 -1.45 3.26
CA ARG A 242 -10.39 -0.78 3.35
C ARG A 242 -10.27 0.74 3.40
N PHE A 243 -9.26 1.28 4.08
CA PHE A 243 -9.05 2.73 4.14
C PHE A 243 -8.74 3.28 2.74
N PHE A 244 -7.86 2.61 1.99
CA PHE A 244 -7.55 2.99 0.62
C PHE A 244 -8.83 3.04 -0.24
N PHE A 245 -9.60 1.94 -0.22
CA PHE A 245 -10.81 1.79 -1.02
C PHE A 245 -11.83 2.90 -0.74
N GLU A 246 -12.05 3.27 0.53
CA GLU A 246 -13.01 4.32 0.88
C GLU A 246 -12.55 5.75 0.56
N ASN A 247 -11.27 5.94 0.27
CA ASN A 247 -10.74 7.23 -0.21
C ASN A 247 -10.69 7.32 -1.74
N MET A 248 -11.10 6.27 -2.46
CA MET A 248 -11.33 6.29 -3.90
C MET A 248 -12.73 6.85 -4.22
N ASN A 249 -12.90 7.36 -5.44
CA ASN A 249 -14.24 7.46 -6.01
C ASN A 249 -14.80 6.05 -6.25
N SER A 250 -16.12 5.93 -6.41
CA SER A 250 -16.78 4.64 -6.64
C SER A 250 -16.19 3.90 -7.85
N LEU A 251 -15.83 2.64 -7.63
CA LEU A 251 -15.48 1.69 -8.70
C LEU A 251 -16.75 1.20 -9.39
N SER A 252 -16.87 1.44 -10.70
CA SER A 252 -17.97 0.93 -11.51
C SER A 252 -17.65 -0.49 -11.98
N ASP A 253 -18.60 -1.41 -11.78
CA ASP A 253 -18.53 -2.79 -12.26
C ASP A 253 -18.35 -2.82 -13.79
N ALA A 254 -17.43 -3.66 -14.28
CA ALA A 254 -17.11 -3.82 -15.69
C ALA A 254 -18.31 -4.32 -16.51
N TYR A 255 -19.16 -5.15 -15.91
CA TYR A 255 -20.36 -5.67 -16.55
C TYR A 255 -21.53 -5.75 -15.55
N PRO A 256 -22.25 -4.63 -15.32
CA PRO A 256 -23.32 -4.56 -14.32
C PRO A 256 -24.49 -5.53 -14.55
N ARG A 257 -24.62 -6.09 -15.76
CA ARG A 257 -25.65 -7.08 -16.12
C ARG A 257 -25.18 -8.53 -16.00
N ALA A 258 -23.94 -8.75 -15.53
CA ALA A 258 -23.38 -10.08 -15.34
C ALA A 258 -24.23 -10.94 -14.39
N ARG A 259 -24.41 -12.19 -14.76
CA ARG A 259 -25.19 -13.17 -13.98
C ARG A 259 -24.38 -13.84 -12.88
N ASN A 260 -23.06 -13.82 -13.01
CA ASN A 260 -22.11 -14.43 -12.08
C ASN A 260 -20.75 -13.73 -12.19
N ASP A 261 -19.81 -14.10 -11.32
CA ASP A 261 -18.50 -13.47 -11.28
C ASP A 261 -17.60 -13.85 -12.45
N GLN A 262 -17.82 -15.01 -13.10
CA GLN A 262 -17.10 -15.35 -14.33
C GLN A 262 -17.40 -14.36 -15.44
N GLU A 263 -18.68 -14.03 -15.68
CA GLU A 263 -19.07 -13.04 -16.69
C GLU A 263 -18.49 -11.64 -16.37
N ARG A 264 -18.42 -11.27 -15.09
CA ARG A 264 -17.76 -10.03 -14.66
C ARG A 264 -16.26 -10.07 -14.96
N ARG A 265 -15.59 -11.17 -14.60
CA ARG A 265 -14.16 -11.39 -14.87
C ARG A 265 -13.85 -11.27 -16.34
N ASP A 266 -14.61 -11.94 -17.20
CA ASP A 266 -14.39 -11.97 -18.65
C ASP A 266 -14.35 -10.56 -19.25
N ASN A 267 -15.21 -9.66 -18.75
CA ASN A 267 -15.33 -8.27 -19.21
C ASN A 267 -14.44 -7.26 -18.45
N ALA A 268 -13.71 -7.69 -17.42
CA ALA A 268 -12.85 -6.83 -16.62
C ALA A 268 -11.39 -6.85 -17.07
N ASP A 269 -10.69 -5.76 -16.75
CA ASP A 269 -9.24 -5.63 -16.93
C ASP A 269 -8.51 -5.67 -15.59
N VAL A 270 -9.14 -5.06 -14.59
CA VAL A 270 -8.61 -4.90 -13.24
C VAL A 270 -9.62 -5.48 -12.24
N ILE A 271 -9.13 -6.32 -11.34
CA ILE A 271 -9.96 -6.93 -10.30
C ILE A 271 -9.43 -6.46 -8.95
N TRP A 272 -10.24 -5.70 -8.23
CA TRP A 272 -9.86 -5.11 -6.95
C TRP A 272 -10.22 -6.05 -5.81
N PHE A 273 -9.22 -6.51 -5.08
CA PHE A 273 -9.33 -7.29 -3.87
C PHE A 273 -9.13 -6.37 -2.67
N VAL A 274 -10.24 -6.04 -2.00
CA VAL A 274 -10.23 -5.21 -0.81
C VAL A 274 -10.13 -6.12 0.41
N VAL A 275 -9.13 -5.89 1.24
CA VAL A 275 -9.01 -6.51 2.57
C VAL A 275 -9.40 -5.51 3.65
N ASP A 276 -9.89 -6.02 4.77
CA ASP A 276 -10.18 -5.24 5.96
C ASP A 276 -9.50 -5.88 7.18
N TYR A 277 -9.52 -5.17 8.31
CA TYR A 277 -8.99 -5.65 9.58
C TYR A 277 -10.13 -6.11 10.49
N GLY A 278 -10.00 -7.31 11.04
CA GLY A 278 -10.83 -7.76 12.15
C GLY A 278 -10.49 -7.04 13.45
N HIS A 279 -11.32 -7.23 14.48
CA HIS A 279 -11.09 -6.68 15.81
C HIS A 279 -9.74 -7.13 16.43
N ASP A 280 -9.23 -8.28 16.02
CA ASP A 280 -7.94 -8.84 16.43
C ASP A 280 -6.77 -8.45 15.51
N MET A 281 -6.95 -7.42 14.68
CA MET A 281 -5.97 -6.94 13.69
C MET A 281 -5.61 -7.97 12.60
N LYS A 282 -6.35 -9.08 12.46
CA LYS A 282 -6.13 -10.01 11.34
C LYS A 282 -6.79 -9.49 10.07
N LEU A 283 -6.13 -9.73 8.93
CA LEU A 283 -6.69 -9.42 7.63
C LEU A 283 -7.84 -10.36 7.28
N MET A 284 -8.89 -9.77 6.72
CA MET A 284 -10.09 -10.46 6.27
C MET A 284 -10.44 -10.02 4.85
N PRO A 285 -10.94 -10.92 4.00
CA PRO A 285 -11.58 -10.54 2.74
C PRO A 285 -12.73 -9.56 2.99
N SER A 286 -12.80 -8.48 2.22
CA SER A 286 -13.89 -7.51 2.31
C SER A 286 -14.72 -7.47 1.03
N LYS A 287 -14.09 -7.19 -0.11
CA LYS A 287 -14.78 -7.03 -1.40
C LYS A 287 -13.91 -7.53 -2.55
N VAL A 288 -14.57 -7.99 -3.61
CA VAL A 288 -13.98 -8.23 -4.93
C VAL A 288 -14.77 -7.42 -5.94
N ILE A 289 -14.10 -6.57 -6.72
CA ILE A 289 -14.75 -5.65 -7.65
C ILE A 289 -14.08 -5.76 -9.01
N PHE A 290 -14.87 -6.08 -10.03
CA PHE A 290 -14.40 -6.28 -11.40
C PHE A 290 -14.57 -4.98 -12.17
N THR A 291 -13.51 -4.40 -12.71
CA THR A 291 -13.56 -3.09 -13.37
C THR A 291 -12.78 -3.07 -14.68
N THR A 292 -13.12 -2.11 -15.54
CA THR A 292 -12.24 -1.74 -16.66
C THR A 292 -11.08 -0.87 -16.16
N LEU A 293 -10.06 -0.68 -17.01
CA LEU A 293 -8.99 0.28 -16.74
C LEU A 293 -9.53 1.70 -16.56
N GLU A 294 -10.51 2.12 -17.37
CA GLU A 294 -11.08 3.46 -17.36
C GLU A 294 -11.86 3.73 -16.07
N SER A 295 -12.67 2.75 -15.62
CA SER A 295 -13.34 2.79 -14.32
C SER A 295 -12.31 2.91 -13.19
N SER A 296 -11.23 2.11 -13.24
CA SER A 296 -10.14 2.15 -12.26
C SER A 296 -9.42 3.50 -12.21
N ARG A 297 -9.15 4.12 -13.36
CA ARG A 297 -8.56 5.47 -13.47
C ARG A 297 -9.47 6.53 -12.87
N SER A 298 -10.76 6.48 -13.20
CA SER A 298 -11.74 7.43 -12.68
C SER A 298 -11.88 7.30 -11.16
N ALA A 299 -11.92 6.08 -10.65
CA ALA A 299 -11.99 5.77 -9.23
C ALA A 299 -10.75 6.27 -8.46
N LEU A 300 -9.55 6.03 -9.01
CA LEU A 300 -8.31 6.48 -8.38
C LEU A 300 -8.20 8.01 -8.32
N ASN A 301 -8.73 8.71 -9.32
CA ASN A 301 -8.74 10.16 -9.37
C ASN A 301 -9.88 10.76 -8.51
N ALA A 302 -9.80 10.56 -7.19
CA ALA A 302 -10.70 11.13 -6.18
C ALA A 302 -10.51 12.65 -5.97
N THR A 303 -10.49 13.42 -7.05
CA THR A 303 -10.45 14.88 -7.01
C THR A 303 -11.32 15.48 -8.08
N GLU A 304 -12.21 16.38 -7.67
CA GLU A 304 -12.87 17.30 -8.59
C GLU A 304 -11.98 18.53 -8.82
N PRO A 305 -11.86 19.01 -10.05
CA PRO A 305 -11.17 20.27 -10.31
C PRO A 305 -11.97 21.43 -9.69
N LEU A 306 -11.27 22.40 -9.10
CA LEU A 306 -11.89 23.67 -8.72
C LEU A 306 -12.40 24.40 -9.98
N SER A 307 -13.51 25.12 -9.85
CA SER A 307 -13.92 26.06 -10.89
C SER A 307 -12.85 27.12 -11.08
N LYS A 308 -12.72 27.66 -12.31
CA LYS A 308 -11.80 28.77 -12.59
C LYS A 308 -12.05 29.95 -11.66
N SER A 309 -13.33 30.21 -11.33
CA SER A 309 -13.75 31.30 -10.45
C SER A 309 -13.19 31.11 -9.04
N ASP A 310 -13.43 29.93 -8.44
CA ASP A 310 -12.99 29.62 -7.07
C ASP A 310 -11.48 29.58 -6.96
N PHE A 311 -10.80 28.98 -7.96
CA PHE A 311 -9.35 28.99 -8.04
C PHE A 311 -8.81 30.43 -8.11
N THR A 312 -9.38 31.27 -8.96
CA THR A 312 -8.93 32.67 -9.12
C THR A 312 -9.18 33.49 -7.84
N LYS A 313 -10.29 33.26 -7.15
CA LYS A 313 -10.58 33.87 -5.85
C LYS A 313 -9.53 33.48 -4.82
N ASN A 314 -9.27 32.19 -4.65
CA ASN A 314 -8.25 31.69 -3.73
C ASN A 314 -6.85 32.21 -4.09
N LEU A 315 -6.52 32.29 -5.37
CA LEU A 315 -5.25 32.84 -5.84
C LEU A 315 -5.08 34.31 -5.45
N LYS A 316 -6.12 35.14 -5.65
CA LYS A 316 -6.12 36.55 -5.24
C LYS A 316 -5.96 36.70 -3.72
N GLU A 317 -6.62 35.86 -2.93
CA GLU A 317 -6.47 35.83 -1.47
C GLU A 317 -5.02 35.50 -1.08
N VAL A 318 -4.39 34.51 -1.71
CA VAL A 318 -2.97 34.17 -1.44
C VAL A 318 -2.03 35.30 -1.82
N ILE A 319 -2.27 35.97 -2.96
CA ILE A 319 -1.44 37.10 -3.43
C ILE A 319 -1.60 38.33 -2.51
N GLY A 320 -2.81 38.61 -2.03
CA GLY A 320 -3.10 39.77 -1.17
C GLY A 320 -2.77 39.58 0.30
N ASP A 321 -2.54 38.34 0.75
CA ASP A 321 -2.21 38.01 2.13
C ASP A 321 -0.72 38.24 2.42
N ALA A 322 -0.42 39.38 3.06
CA ALA A 322 0.95 39.77 3.43
C ALA A 322 1.62 38.75 4.39
N SER A 323 0.86 37.91 5.11
CA SER A 323 1.41 36.86 5.97
C SER A 323 1.95 35.66 5.18
N ARG A 324 1.67 35.58 3.88
CA ARG A 324 2.13 34.54 2.94
C ARG A 324 3.18 35.06 1.96
N SER A 325 3.96 36.08 2.34
CA SER A 325 5.04 36.63 1.51
C SER A 325 6.06 35.58 1.04
N ASN A 326 6.23 34.48 1.79
CA ASN A 326 7.06 33.33 1.40
C ASN A 326 6.43 32.41 0.32
N LYS A 327 5.23 32.70 -0.16
CA LYS A 327 4.55 31.98 -1.26
C LYS A 327 4.36 32.83 -2.51
N VAL A 328 4.61 34.12 -2.42
CA VAL A 328 4.34 35.09 -3.49
C VAL A 328 5.64 35.79 -3.85
N PHE A 329 6.25 35.37 -4.96
CA PHE A 329 7.51 35.91 -5.42
C PHE A 329 7.28 36.73 -6.69
N LYS A 330 7.85 37.93 -6.74
CA LYS A 330 7.96 38.69 -7.99
C LYS A 330 9.27 38.29 -8.65
N ALA A 331 9.20 37.80 -9.88
CA ALA A 331 10.40 37.59 -10.67
C ALA A 331 11.16 38.92 -10.84
N SER A 332 12.49 38.87 -10.78
CA SER A 332 13.33 40.01 -11.16
C SER A 332 13.07 40.35 -12.64
N LYS A 333 13.12 41.64 -12.96
CA LYS A 333 13.01 42.11 -14.35
C LYS A 333 14.17 41.65 -15.21
#